data_AF-A0A971HI86-F1
#
_entry.id   AF-A0A971HI86-F1
#
_cell.length_a   1.000
_cell.length_b   1.000
_cell.length_c   1.000
_cell.angle_alpha   90.00
_cell.angle_beta   90.00
_cell.angle_gamma   90.00
#
_symmetry.space_group_name_H-M   'P 1'
#
loop_
_entity.id
_entity.type
_entity.pdbx_description
1 polymer ?
#
loop_
_entity_poly.entity_id
_entity_poly.type
_entity_poly.pdbx_seq_one_letter_code
_entity_poly.pdbx_strand_id
1 'polypeptide(L)'
;MIDKERIKYLNNKAININGDYVVYWMQASQRSEYNHALEYSIRRANELEKPLIVYFVITNDFPEANYRHYSFMIEGLKEVKSSLNLRNVKMIIELKNPDEGIIELSKDAVLLVTDRGYLKKEIEWRNNVSKKININFVQIETNVIVPIEEVSNKEEYSAATIRNKINKQLSKYIKDFVYESIENSIEIDDYFNFDNMEKYLKDNSVSKSKYFIGGTSQAKKHLSVFVESKINKYDELHNDPSLDYQSNMSPYLHFGQISPLYIYKEVNNEKYIEELVVRRELAINFIYFNKNYDNYNCIPNWAKKSLENHMDDKREYIYDLKTLEKGLTHDDYWNTAQKEMLITGKMHGY
;
A
#
# COMPACT_ATOMS: atom_id res chain seq x y z
N MET A 1 -0.93 -20.43 10.73
CA MET A 1 -1.16 -20.82 9.33
C MET A 1 -1.79 -19.64 8.59
N ILE A 2 -1.29 -19.30 7.40
CA ILE A 2 -1.89 -18.24 6.57
C ILE A 2 -3.21 -18.76 6.00
N ASP A 3 -4.26 -17.96 6.07
CA ASP A 3 -5.58 -18.31 5.51
C ASP A 3 -5.45 -18.58 4.00
N LYS A 4 -5.99 -19.70 3.54
CA LYS A 4 -5.87 -20.13 2.13
C LYS A 4 -6.44 -19.09 1.17
N GLU A 5 -7.47 -18.38 1.60
CA GLU A 5 -8.16 -17.33 0.85
C GLU A 5 -7.28 -16.09 0.62
N ARG A 6 -6.16 -15.94 1.33
CA ARG A 6 -5.15 -14.90 1.06
C ARG A 6 -4.20 -15.29 -0.07
N ILE A 7 -4.13 -16.56 -0.45
CA ILE A 7 -3.11 -17.12 -1.33
C ILE A 7 -3.65 -17.21 -2.75
N LYS A 8 -2.96 -16.58 -3.71
CA LYS A 8 -3.31 -16.64 -5.13
C LYS A 8 -2.09 -17.00 -5.95
N TYR A 9 -2.16 -18.10 -6.69
CA TYR A 9 -1.13 -18.47 -7.66
C TYR A 9 -1.29 -17.61 -8.91
N LEU A 10 -0.22 -16.93 -9.32
CA LEU A 10 -0.19 -16.09 -10.53
C LEU A 10 0.20 -16.90 -11.77
N ASN A 11 0.82 -18.08 -11.58
CA ASN A 11 1.08 -19.06 -12.63
C ASN A 11 0.88 -20.50 -12.12
N ASN A 12 0.90 -21.45 -13.05
CA ASN A 12 0.80 -22.89 -12.75
C ASN A 12 2.17 -23.61 -12.84
N LYS A 13 3.27 -22.87 -12.65
CA LYS A 13 4.62 -23.45 -12.70
C LYS A 13 4.92 -24.19 -11.39
N ALA A 14 5.77 -25.21 -11.47
CA ALA A 14 6.28 -25.91 -10.29
C ALA A 14 7.32 -25.05 -9.55
N ILE A 15 7.60 -25.39 -8.30
CA ILE A 15 8.79 -24.87 -7.60
C ILE A 15 10.06 -25.39 -8.27
N ASN A 16 11.13 -24.59 -8.26
CA ASN A 16 12.43 -25.02 -8.75
C ASN A 16 13.27 -25.61 -7.60
N ILE A 17 13.26 -26.92 -7.44
CA ILE A 17 13.95 -27.60 -6.33
C ILE A 17 15.47 -27.33 -6.29
N ASN A 18 16.06 -27.00 -7.44
CA ASN A 18 17.49 -26.70 -7.57
C ASN A 18 17.83 -25.23 -7.31
N GLY A 19 16.83 -24.38 -7.06
CA GLY A 19 17.09 -22.98 -6.72
C GLY A 19 17.76 -22.84 -5.34
N ASP A 20 18.36 -21.68 -5.13
CA ASP A 20 19.20 -21.40 -3.95
C ASP A 20 18.40 -20.77 -2.81
N TYR A 21 17.33 -20.04 -3.11
CA TYR A 21 16.58 -19.27 -2.12
C TYR A 21 15.09 -19.08 -2.48
N VAL A 22 14.27 -18.73 -1.50
CA VAL A 22 12.93 -18.17 -1.72
C VAL A 22 13.04 -16.65 -1.83
N VAL A 23 12.28 -16.04 -2.75
CA VAL A 23 12.21 -14.58 -2.89
C VAL A 23 10.84 -14.08 -2.45
N TYR A 24 10.82 -13.11 -1.53
CA TYR A 24 9.66 -12.24 -1.32
C TYR A 24 9.88 -10.90 -2.02
N TRP A 25 9.21 -10.71 -3.15
CA TRP A 25 9.03 -9.40 -3.78
C TRP A 25 8.07 -8.55 -2.94
N MET A 26 8.64 -7.77 -2.03
CA MET A 26 7.93 -6.78 -1.23
C MET A 26 7.65 -5.56 -2.10
N GLN A 27 6.41 -5.08 -2.09
CA GLN A 27 6.06 -3.86 -2.84
C GLN A 27 5.08 -2.99 -2.06
N ALA A 28 3.86 -3.47 -1.84
CA ALA A 28 2.79 -2.67 -1.24
C ALA A 28 2.75 -2.78 0.29
N SER A 29 3.40 -3.79 0.88
CA SER A 29 3.37 -4.06 2.32
C SER A 29 4.73 -3.84 2.98
N GLN A 30 5.21 -2.59 3.01
CA GLN A 30 6.57 -2.22 3.45
C GLN A 30 6.71 -2.22 4.98
N ARG A 31 6.59 -3.41 5.58
CA ARG A 31 6.69 -3.65 7.02
C ARG A 31 7.09 -5.10 7.30
N SER A 32 7.73 -5.33 8.45
CA SER A 32 8.10 -6.66 8.95
C SER A 32 7.07 -7.24 9.93
N GLU A 33 6.20 -6.40 10.49
CA GLU A 33 5.15 -6.79 11.42
C GLU A 33 3.78 -6.88 10.72
N TYR A 34 2.91 -7.81 11.15
CA TYR A 34 1.59 -8.00 10.56
C TYR A 34 1.62 -8.06 9.01
N ASN A 35 2.61 -8.77 8.46
CA ASN A 35 2.84 -8.95 7.03
C ASN A 35 2.63 -10.42 6.63
N HIS A 36 1.45 -10.74 6.10
CA HIS A 36 1.09 -12.11 5.70
C HIS A 36 2.01 -12.66 4.60
N ALA A 37 2.45 -11.83 3.65
CA ALA A 37 3.37 -12.24 2.59
C ALA A 37 4.74 -12.63 3.14
N LEU A 38 5.26 -11.87 4.12
CA LEU A 38 6.52 -12.18 4.78
C LEU A 38 6.42 -13.51 5.55
N GLU A 39 5.40 -13.69 6.39
CA GLU A 39 5.25 -14.93 7.16
C GLU A 39 4.97 -16.15 6.27
N TYR A 40 4.25 -15.96 5.17
CA TYR A 40 4.12 -17.02 4.16
C TYR A 40 5.48 -17.40 3.58
N SER A 41 6.30 -16.40 3.23
CA SER A 41 7.61 -16.62 2.62
C SER A 41 8.59 -17.31 3.57
N ILE A 42 8.61 -16.92 4.85
CA ILE A 42 9.45 -17.55 5.88
C ILE A 42 9.07 -19.01 6.06
N ARG A 43 7.77 -19.31 6.21
CA ARG A 43 7.27 -20.70 6.32
C ARG A 43 7.68 -21.54 5.13
N ARG A 44 7.45 -21.04 3.93
CA ARG A 44 7.80 -21.75 2.70
C ARG A 44 9.31 -21.96 2.58
N ALA A 45 10.12 -20.99 2.98
CA ALA A 45 11.57 -21.12 2.99
C ALA A 45 12.04 -22.20 3.98
N ASN A 46 11.50 -22.20 5.21
CA ASN A 46 11.79 -23.24 6.21
C ASN A 46 11.34 -24.64 5.72
N GLU A 47 10.11 -24.77 5.20
CA GLU A 47 9.59 -26.04 4.64
C GLU A 47 10.42 -26.58 3.47
N LEU A 48 11.12 -25.70 2.75
CA LEU A 48 11.97 -26.06 1.61
C LEU A 48 13.45 -26.20 2.00
N GLU A 49 13.80 -25.95 3.27
CA GLU A 49 15.18 -25.90 3.77
C GLU A 49 16.05 -24.91 2.97
N LYS A 50 15.48 -23.73 2.67
CA LYS A 50 16.13 -22.67 1.89
C LYS A 50 16.15 -21.35 2.65
N PRO A 51 17.15 -20.48 2.39
CA PRO A 51 17.10 -19.11 2.88
C PRO A 51 16.02 -18.27 2.19
N LEU A 52 15.64 -17.17 2.84
CA LEU A 52 14.73 -16.17 2.31
C LEU A 52 15.46 -14.86 1.99
N ILE A 53 15.21 -14.34 0.80
CA ILE A 53 15.57 -12.97 0.40
C ILE A 53 14.30 -12.15 0.28
N VAL A 54 14.24 -11.01 0.98
CA VAL A 54 13.27 -9.96 0.68
C VAL A 54 13.88 -9.04 -0.36
N TYR A 55 13.18 -8.82 -1.47
CA TYR A 55 13.68 -7.98 -2.55
C TYR A 55 12.70 -6.85 -2.84
N PHE A 56 13.23 -5.63 -2.87
CA PHE A 56 12.47 -4.42 -3.15
C PHE A 56 13.14 -3.67 -4.31
N VAL A 57 12.36 -3.38 -5.36
CA VAL A 57 12.87 -2.63 -6.51
C VAL A 57 12.26 -1.24 -6.49
N ILE A 58 13.12 -0.23 -6.39
CA ILE A 58 12.76 1.17 -6.56
C ILE A 58 12.79 1.47 -8.05
N THR A 59 11.65 1.88 -8.62
CA THR A 59 11.65 2.59 -9.91
C THR A 59 11.89 4.08 -9.66
N ASN A 60 12.52 4.81 -10.59
CA ASN A 60 12.57 6.27 -10.56
C ASN A 60 11.47 6.95 -11.39
N ASP A 61 10.53 6.16 -11.93
CA ASP A 61 9.50 6.63 -12.85
C ASP A 61 8.08 6.25 -12.49
N PHE A 62 7.82 5.92 -11.22
CA PHE A 62 6.46 5.68 -10.78
C PHE A 62 5.58 6.92 -11.10
N PRO A 63 4.41 6.73 -11.77
CA PRO A 63 3.58 7.84 -12.21
C PRO A 63 3.31 8.85 -11.11
N GLU A 64 3.58 10.13 -11.37
CA GLU A 64 3.31 11.27 -10.49
C GLU A 64 4.05 11.26 -9.14
N ALA A 65 4.93 10.28 -8.90
CA ALA A 65 5.73 10.22 -7.69
C ALA A 65 6.92 11.19 -7.77
N ASN A 66 6.92 12.18 -6.88
CA ASN A 66 8.05 13.08 -6.66
C ASN A 66 8.92 12.69 -5.44
N TYR A 67 10.01 13.44 -5.22
CA TYR A 67 10.98 13.24 -4.14
C TYR A 67 10.37 13.13 -2.73
N ARG A 68 9.24 13.78 -2.44
CA ARG A 68 8.56 13.63 -1.14
C ARG A 68 8.12 12.19 -0.89
N HIS A 69 7.50 11.56 -1.89
CA HIS A 69 7.02 10.18 -1.80
C HIS A 69 8.20 9.21 -1.62
N TYR A 70 9.25 9.36 -2.43
CA TYR A 70 10.44 8.51 -2.34
C TYR A 70 11.16 8.67 -1.01
N SER A 71 11.28 9.89 -0.48
CA SER A 71 11.89 10.13 0.83
C SER A 71 11.15 9.36 1.93
N PHE A 72 9.82 9.50 1.98
CA PHE A 72 8.99 8.83 2.99
C PHE A 72 9.05 7.30 2.85
N MET A 73 9.05 6.78 1.61
CA MET A 73 9.22 5.35 1.34
C MET A 73 10.58 4.84 1.83
N ILE A 74 11.67 5.52 1.46
CA ILE A 74 13.05 5.16 1.82
C ILE A 74 13.27 5.18 3.34
N GLU A 75 12.74 6.18 4.04
CA GLU A 75 12.77 6.24 5.51
C GLU A 75 12.15 4.97 6.11
N GLY A 76 11.01 4.50 5.58
CA GLY A 76 10.40 3.25 6.00
C GLY A 76 11.22 2.00 5.62
N LEU A 77 11.77 1.94 4.41
CA LEU A 77 12.57 0.78 3.97
C LEU A 77 13.84 0.60 4.81
N LYS A 78 14.46 1.69 5.31
CA LYS A 78 15.58 1.61 6.25
C LYS A 78 15.19 0.90 7.55
N GLU A 79 13.99 1.18 8.06
CA GLU A 79 13.45 0.51 9.24
C GLU A 79 13.13 -0.97 8.94
N VAL A 80 12.49 -1.25 7.80
CA VAL A 80 12.19 -2.63 7.36
C VAL A 80 13.46 -3.47 7.28
N LYS A 81 14.49 -2.97 6.59
CA LYS A 81 15.79 -3.66 6.48
C LYS A 81 16.38 -3.97 7.86
N SER A 82 16.34 -3.01 8.78
CA SER A 82 16.84 -3.19 10.15
C SER A 82 16.03 -4.26 10.91
N SER A 83 14.71 -4.25 10.77
CA SER A 83 13.83 -5.21 11.43
C SER A 83 13.93 -6.63 10.84
N LEU A 84 14.11 -6.77 9.52
CA LEU A 84 14.32 -8.06 8.87
C LEU A 84 15.65 -8.69 9.30
N ASN A 85 16.71 -7.90 9.46
CA ASN A 85 18.00 -8.38 9.96
C ASN A 85 17.88 -8.99 11.37
N LEU A 86 17.06 -8.42 12.26
CA LEU A 86 16.79 -9.00 13.59
C LEU A 86 16.09 -10.37 13.52
N ARG A 87 15.46 -10.67 12.38
CA ARG A 87 14.80 -11.94 12.08
C ARG A 87 15.65 -12.85 11.20
N ASN A 88 16.94 -12.56 11.02
CA ASN A 88 17.88 -13.24 10.13
C ASN A 88 17.46 -13.25 8.64
N VAL A 89 16.56 -12.35 8.23
CA VAL A 89 16.11 -12.22 6.84
C VAL A 89 16.89 -11.09 6.18
N LYS A 90 17.57 -11.39 5.07
CA LYS A 90 18.28 -10.36 4.29
C LYS A 90 17.31 -9.64 3.36
N MET A 91 17.54 -8.34 3.19
CA MET A 91 16.81 -7.51 2.25
C MET A 91 17.77 -6.96 1.20
N ILE A 92 17.42 -7.06 -0.08
CA ILE A 92 18.11 -6.45 -1.20
C ILE A 92 17.23 -5.31 -1.73
N ILE A 93 17.84 -4.16 -2.04
CA ILE A 93 17.17 -3.02 -2.66
C ILE A 93 17.91 -2.64 -3.92
N GLU A 94 17.20 -2.39 -5.01
CA GLU A 94 17.81 -1.96 -6.27
C GLU A 94 17.02 -0.85 -6.94
N LEU A 95 17.72 0.04 -7.65
CA LEU A 95 17.12 1.04 -8.52
C LEU A 95 17.02 0.47 -9.95
N LYS A 96 15.85 -0.03 -10.34
CA LYS A 96 15.63 -0.70 -11.64
C LYS A 96 14.14 -0.65 -12.01
N ASN A 97 13.82 -1.10 -13.22
CA ASN A 97 12.45 -1.49 -13.53
C ASN A 97 12.06 -2.71 -12.66
N PRO A 98 10.94 -2.65 -11.90
CA PRO A 98 10.55 -3.71 -10.98
C PRO A 98 10.46 -5.10 -11.62
N ASP A 99 9.80 -5.22 -12.76
CA ASP A 99 9.63 -6.54 -13.38
C ASP A 99 10.95 -7.16 -13.85
N GLU A 100 11.86 -6.36 -14.42
CA GLU A 100 13.19 -6.81 -14.85
C GLU A 100 14.05 -7.31 -13.70
N GLY A 101 14.07 -6.58 -12.57
CA GLY A 101 14.79 -7.01 -11.36
C GLY A 101 14.26 -8.33 -10.85
N ILE A 102 12.93 -8.45 -10.72
CA ILE A 102 12.29 -9.68 -10.24
C ILE A 102 12.57 -10.86 -11.16
N ILE A 103 12.49 -10.67 -12.49
CA ILE A 103 12.77 -11.74 -13.47
C ILE A 103 14.21 -12.23 -13.35
N GLU A 104 15.17 -11.32 -13.14
CA GLU A 104 16.57 -11.67 -12.98
C GLU A 104 16.81 -12.49 -11.71
N LEU A 105 16.36 -11.99 -10.55
CA LEU A 105 16.52 -12.69 -9.27
C LEU A 105 15.74 -14.02 -9.22
N SER A 106 14.67 -14.15 -10.02
CA SER A 106 13.87 -15.39 -10.09
C SER A 106 14.55 -16.54 -10.83
N LYS A 107 15.69 -16.32 -11.50
CA LYS A 107 16.39 -17.38 -12.24
C LYS A 107 16.94 -18.46 -11.30
N ASP A 108 17.48 -18.04 -10.17
CA ASP A 108 18.10 -18.92 -9.17
C ASP A 108 17.17 -19.17 -7.96
N ALA A 109 15.97 -18.59 -7.95
CA ALA A 109 15.00 -18.78 -6.88
C ALA A 109 14.25 -20.11 -7.00
N VAL A 110 13.83 -20.66 -5.85
CA VAL A 110 12.97 -21.84 -5.73
C VAL A 110 11.49 -21.48 -5.91
N LEU A 111 11.10 -20.35 -5.34
CA LEU A 111 9.73 -19.85 -5.24
C LEU A 111 9.76 -18.33 -5.22
N LEU A 112 8.86 -17.70 -5.98
CA LEU A 112 8.61 -16.26 -5.90
C LEU A 112 7.30 -16.01 -5.16
N VAL A 113 7.34 -15.16 -4.15
CA VAL A 113 6.19 -14.65 -3.40
C VAL A 113 6.11 -13.14 -3.56
N THR A 114 4.91 -12.56 -3.65
CA THR A 114 4.70 -11.11 -3.59
C THR A 114 3.49 -10.76 -2.74
N ASP A 115 3.44 -9.52 -2.23
CA ASP A 115 2.20 -8.97 -1.69
C ASP A 115 1.26 -8.54 -2.83
N ARG A 116 -0.02 -8.31 -2.52
CA ARG A 116 -0.99 -7.87 -3.52
C ARG A 116 -0.90 -6.37 -3.77
N GLY A 117 -0.68 -6.02 -5.03
CA GLY A 117 -0.94 -4.69 -5.60
C GLY A 117 -2.26 -4.68 -6.36
N TYR A 118 -2.92 -3.53 -6.41
CA TYR A 118 -4.25 -3.36 -6.99
C TYR A 118 -4.28 -2.38 -8.17
N LEU A 119 -3.28 -1.51 -8.29
CA LEU A 119 -3.23 -0.54 -9.37
C LEU A 119 -2.83 -1.22 -10.68
N LYS A 120 -3.27 -0.65 -11.81
CA LYS A 120 -3.00 -1.13 -13.17
C LYS A 120 -1.52 -1.45 -13.39
N LYS A 121 -0.62 -0.54 -13.00
CA LYS A 121 0.83 -0.71 -13.20
C LYS A 121 1.40 -1.88 -12.39
N GLU A 122 0.91 -2.07 -11.18
CA GLU A 122 1.31 -3.18 -10.30
C GLU A 122 0.86 -4.54 -10.84
N ILE A 123 -0.36 -4.58 -11.38
CA ILE A 123 -0.92 -5.76 -12.05
C ILE A 123 -0.16 -6.04 -13.36
N GLU A 124 0.19 -5.02 -14.13
CA GLU A 124 0.98 -5.13 -15.36
C GLU A 124 2.35 -5.77 -15.07
N TRP A 125 3.09 -5.29 -14.07
CA TRP A 125 4.38 -5.86 -13.68
C TRP A 125 4.25 -7.33 -13.28
N ARG A 126 3.28 -7.68 -12.41
CA ARG A 126 3.03 -9.08 -12.01
C ARG A 126 2.69 -9.97 -13.20
N ASN A 127 1.86 -9.49 -14.13
CA ASN A 127 1.54 -10.22 -15.36
C ASN A 127 2.77 -10.43 -16.25
N ASN A 128 3.65 -9.43 -16.37
CA ASN A 128 4.88 -9.55 -17.15
C ASN A 128 5.85 -10.56 -16.52
N VAL A 129 6.10 -10.46 -15.21
CA VAL A 129 6.93 -11.40 -14.45
C VAL A 129 6.38 -12.82 -14.60
N SER A 130 5.09 -13.01 -14.36
CA SER A 130 4.42 -14.32 -14.40
C SER A 130 4.56 -15.05 -15.75
N LYS A 131 4.69 -14.30 -16.86
CA LYS A 131 4.87 -14.87 -18.20
C LYS A 131 6.33 -15.26 -18.50
N LYS A 132 7.29 -14.64 -17.83
CA LYS A 132 8.73 -14.73 -18.15
C LYS A 132 9.52 -15.63 -17.20
N ILE A 133 9.03 -15.89 -15.99
CA ILE A 133 9.69 -16.77 -15.03
C ILE A 133 9.24 -18.23 -15.19
N ASN A 134 10.11 -19.17 -14.82
CA ASN A 134 9.86 -20.61 -14.90
C ASN A 134 9.54 -21.28 -13.56
N ILE A 135 9.43 -20.48 -12.49
CA ILE A 135 9.16 -20.93 -11.13
C ILE A 135 7.76 -20.56 -10.67
N ASN A 136 7.27 -21.23 -9.63
CA ASN A 136 5.99 -20.92 -9.02
C ASN A 136 5.96 -19.47 -8.52
N PHE A 137 4.88 -18.76 -8.84
CA PHE A 137 4.69 -17.36 -8.43
C PHE A 137 3.39 -17.21 -7.64
N VAL A 138 3.52 -16.79 -6.38
CA VAL A 138 2.42 -16.69 -5.42
C VAL A 138 2.24 -15.24 -4.98
N GLN A 139 1.00 -14.77 -4.98
CA GLN A 139 0.60 -13.50 -4.42
C GLN A 139 -0.17 -13.72 -3.12
N ILE A 140 0.15 -12.90 -2.11
CA ILE A 140 -0.46 -12.97 -0.78
C ILE A 140 -1.20 -11.66 -0.46
N GLU A 141 -2.45 -11.78 -0.06
CA GLU A 141 -3.29 -10.68 0.39
C GLU A 141 -2.88 -10.17 1.77
N THR A 142 -2.25 -9.00 1.80
CA THR A 142 -1.56 -8.48 2.99
C THR A 142 -2.08 -7.12 3.48
N ASN A 143 -2.73 -6.33 2.64
CA ASN A 143 -3.12 -4.93 2.93
C ASN A 143 -4.62 -4.71 3.17
N VAL A 144 -5.40 -5.79 3.25
CA VAL A 144 -6.81 -5.78 3.69
C VAL A 144 -7.01 -6.77 4.83
N ILE A 145 -7.98 -6.50 5.69
CA ILE A 145 -8.31 -7.42 6.79
C ILE A 145 -8.99 -8.64 6.20
N VAL A 146 -10.02 -8.46 5.38
CA VAL A 146 -10.72 -9.56 4.70
C VAL A 146 -10.27 -9.61 3.23
N PRO A 147 -9.82 -10.76 2.69
CA PRO A 147 -9.47 -10.85 1.28
C PRO A 147 -10.60 -10.40 0.37
N ILE A 148 -10.26 -9.62 -0.67
CA ILE A 148 -11.29 -8.88 -1.41
C ILE A 148 -12.30 -9.80 -2.10
N GLU A 149 -11.85 -10.95 -2.60
CA GLU A 149 -12.71 -11.97 -3.22
C GLU A 149 -13.66 -12.64 -2.21
N GLU A 150 -13.31 -12.67 -0.92
CA GLU A 150 -14.16 -13.19 0.15
C GLU A 150 -15.22 -12.17 0.59
N VAL A 151 -14.95 -10.88 0.39
CA VAL A 151 -15.92 -9.81 0.65
C VAL A 151 -16.99 -9.79 -0.43
N SER A 152 -16.61 -9.74 -1.70
CA SER A 152 -17.57 -9.69 -2.81
C SER A 152 -16.98 -10.25 -4.10
N ASN A 153 -17.86 -10.78 -4.95
CA ASN A 153 -17.53 -11.23 -6.31
C ASN A 153 -17.82 -10.17 -7.38
N LYS A 154 -18.14 -8.94 -6.98
CA LYS A 154 -18.43 -7.80 -7.87
C LYS A 154 -18.07 -6.47 -7.22
N GLU A 155 -18.09 -5.43 -8.06
CA GLU A 155 -18.05 -4.04 -7.62
C GLU A 155 -19.27 -3.73 -6.73
N GLU A 156 -19.02 -3.19 -5.55
CA GLU A 156 -20.02 -2.76 -4.59
C GLU A 156 -20.37 -1.29 -4.80
N TYR A 157 -21.67 -0.99 -4.79
CA TYR A 157 -22.15 0.34 -5.11
C TYR A 157 -21.90 1.37 -3.99
N SER A 158 -21.88 0.93 -2.72
CA SER A 158 -21.75 1.86 -1.59
C SER A 158 -21.18 1.20 -0.34
N ALA A 159 -20.80 2.04 0.62
CA ALA A 159 -20.38 1.60 1.95
C ALA A 159 -21.44 0.71 2.61
N ALA A 160 -22.73 1.01 2.41
CA ALA A 160 -23.81 0.20 2.99
C ALA A 160 -23.85 -1.24 2.47
N THR A 161 -23.57 -1.45 1.17
CA THR A 161 -23.64 -2.80 0.58
C THR A 161 -22.42 -3.64 0.96
N ILE A 162 -21.23 -3.04 1.00
CA ILE A 162 -19.99 -3.74 1.34
C ILE A 162 -19.85 -3.97 2.86
N ARG A 163 -20.32 -3.06 3.72
CA ARG A 163 -20.22 -3.16 5.19
C ARG A 163 -20.75 -4.48 5.71
N ASN A 164 -21.96 -4.85 5.30
CA ASN A 164 -22.59 -6.09 5.75
C ASN A 164 -21.81 -7.34 5.30
N LYS A 165 -21.11 -7.27 4.16
CA LYS A 165 -20.31 -8.38 3.64
C LYS A 165 -18.99 -8.51 4.38
N ILE A 166 -18.30 -7.39 4.61
CA ILE A 166 -17.09 -7.33 5.43
C ILE A 166 -17.40 -7.87 6.83
N ASN A 167 -18.41 -7.32 7.51
CA ASN A 167 -18.73 -7.68 8.90
C ASN A 167 -19.07 -9.16 9.08
N LYS A 168 -19.68 -9.81 8.07
CA LYS A 168 -19.95 -11.26 8.09
C LYS A 168 -18.68 -12.11 8.11
N GLN A 169 -17.61 -11.62 7.49
CA GLN A 169 -16.34 -12.34 7.39
C GLN A 169 -15.31 -11.87 8.41
N LEU A 170 -15.47 -10.68 8.98
CA LEU A 170 -14.44 -9.98 9.74
C LEU A 170 -13.90 -10.81 10.91
N SER A 171 -14.77 -11.48 11.68
CA SER A 171 -14.38 -12.33 12.81
C SER A 171 -13.49 -13.52 12.39
N LYS A 172 -13.61 -14.01 11.14
CA LYS A 172 -12.73 -15.05 10.60
C LYS A 172 -11.31 -14.53 10.40
N TYR A 173 -11.10 -13.24 10.17
CA TYR A 173 -9.80 -12.69 9.76
C TYR A 173 -9.11 -11.80 10.81
N ILE A 174 -9.80 -11.41 11.89
CA ILE A 174 -9.17 -10.77 13.06
C ILE A 174 -8.53 -11.85 13.94
N LYS A 175 -7.44 -12.45 13.46
CA LYS A 175 -6.68 -13.48 14.19
C LYS A 175 -5.43 -12.90 14.83
N ASP A 176 -4.90 -13.60 15.83
CA ASP A 176 -3.55 -13.33 16.31
C ASP A 176 -2.51 -13.64 15.26
N PHE A 177 -1.51 -12.77 15.21
CA PHE A 177 -0.48 -12.82 14.19
C PHE A 177 0.72 -13.59 14.74
N VAL A 178 1.08 -14.68 14.05
CA VAL A 178 2.17 -15.57 14.46
C VAL A 178 3.40 -15.25 13.63
N TYR A 179 4.48 -14.90 14.33
CA TYR A 179 5.78 -14.58 13.75
C TYR A 179 6.71 -15.80 13.81
N GLU A 180 7.35 -16.12 12.69
CA GLU A 180 8.35 -17.19 12.63
C GLU A 180 9.75 -16.64 12.34
N SER A 181 10.76 -17.39 12.79
CA SER A 181 12.16 -17.11 12.46
C SER A 181 12.57 -17.93 11.25
N ILE A 182 13.43 -17.37 10.40
CA ILE A 182 14.05 -18.13 9.32
C ILE A 182 15.13 -19.06 9.90
N GLU A 183 15.16 -20.31 9.44
CA GLU A 183 16.12 -21.32 9.93
C GLU A 183 17.44 -21.27 9.15
N ASN A 184 17.37 -20.96 7.85
CA ASN A 184 18.52 -20.88 6.97
C ASN A 184 18.79 -19.43 6.58
N SER A 185 19.99 -18.93 6.84
CA SER A 185 20.43 -17.60 6.41
C SER A 185 21.28 -17.70 5.15
N ILE A 186 21.30 -16.61 4.39
CA ILE A 186 22.23 -16.42 3.27
C ILE A 186 23.04 -15.16 3.54
N GLU A 187 24.33 -15.20 3.21
CA GLU A 187 25.14 -13.98 3.16
C GLU A 187 25.09 -13.42 1.75
N ILE A 188 24.55 -12.21 1.64
CA ILE A 188 24.49 -11.44 0.41
C ILE A 188 24.92 -10.02 0.74
N ASP A 189 25.79 -9.48 -0.10
CA ASP A 189 26.17 -8.09 -0.04
C ASP A 189 25.00 -7.21 -0.52
N ASP A 190 24.63 -6.22 0.28
CA ASP A 190 23.70 -5.17 -0.14
C ASP A 190 24.47 -3.86 -0.34
N TYR A 191 24.59 -3.46 -1.61
CA TYR A 191 25.31 -2.27 -2.03
C TYR A 191 24.40 -1.04 -2.20
N PHE A 192 23.11 -1.13 -1.87
CA PHE A 192 22.20 -0.02 -2.10
C PHE A 192 22.52 1.17 -1.19
N ASN A 193 22.96 2.26 -1.81
CA ASN A 193 23.19 3.51 -1.10
C ASN A 193 21.92 4.37 -1.12
N PHE A 194 21.40 4.66 0.06
CA PHE A 194 20.23 5.53 0.23
C PHE A 194 20.55 7.03 0.12
N ASP A 195 21.83 7.41 0.04
CA ASP A 195 22.26 8.80 0.03
C ASP A 195 22.09 9.44 -1.35
N ASN A 196 21.69 10.72 -1.35
CA ASN A 196 21.50 11.53 -2.55
C ASN A 196 20.49 10.96 -3.56
N MET A 197 19.48 10.21 -3.09
CA MET A 197 18.48 9.57 -3.96
C MET A 197 17.73 10.57 -4.85
N GLU A 198 17.57 11.82 -4.41
CA GLU A 198 16.97 12.91 -5.18
C GLU A 198 17.63 13.16 -6.54
N LYS A 199 18.90 12.76 -6.72
CA LYS A 199 19.64 12.90 -7.98
C LYS A 199 19.21 11.89 -9.04
N TYR A 200 18.58 10.79 -8.63
CA TYR A 200 18.18 9.70 -9.51
C TYR A 200 16.69 9.73 -9.86
N LEU A 201 15.92 10.64 -9.27
CA LEU A 201 14.47 10.77 -9.47
C LEU A 201 14.13 11.69 -10.64
N LYS A 202 13.06 11.38 -11.37
CA LYS A 202 12.57 12.23 -12.46
C LYS A 202 11.98 13.55 -11.97
N ASP A 203 11.29 13.53 -10.82
CA ASP A 203 10.69 14.71 -10.21
C ASP A 203 11.20 14.95 -8.79
N ASN A 204 11.98 16.01 -8.64
CA ASN A 204 12.50 16.51 -7.37
C ASN A 204 11.98 17.92 -7.02
N SER A 205 10.90 18.36 -7.67
CA SER A 205 10.32 19.69 -7.49
C SER A 205 9.69 19.89 -6.12
N VAL A 206 9.24 18.80 -5.48
CA VAL A 206 8.60 18.80 -4.17
C VAL A 206 9.56 18.22 -3.12
N SER A 207 9.88 19.01 -2.11
CA SER A 207 10.75 18.59 -1.01
C SER A 207 10.07 17.58 -0.08
N LYS A 208 10.90 16.80 0.62
CA LYS A 208 10.45 15.88 1.67
C LYS A 208 9.55 16.56 2.71
N SER A 209 8.58 15.82 3.25
CA SER A 209 7.69 16.36 4.27
C SER A 209 8.47 16.71 5.52
N LYS A 210 8.09 17.83 6.15
CA LYS A 210 8.58 18.21 7.49
C LYS A 210 7.67 17.67 8.61
N TYR A 211 6.50 17.13 8.24
CA TYR A 211 5.44 16.74 9.17
C TYR A 211 5.33 15.23 9.31
N PHE A 212 5.66 14.49 8.25
CA PHE A 212 5.56 13.03 8.21
C PHE A 212 6.93 12.43 7.90
N ILE A 213 7.37 11.55 8.80
CA ILE A 213 8.57 10.72 8.63
C ILE A 213 8.10 9.29 8.41
N GLY A 214 8.66 8.61 7.41
CA GLY A 214 8.34 7.22 7.10
C GLY A 214 8.84 6.23 8.14
N GLY A 215 8.17 5.09 8.26
CA GLY A 215 8.54 3.99 9.15
C GLY A 215 7.39 3.43 9.96
N THR A 216 7.48 2.14 10.30
CA THR A 216 6.49 1.45 11.14
C THR A 216 6.47 2.06 12.55
N SER A 217 7.64 2.40 13.09
CA SER A 217 7.80 3.07 14.38
C SER A 217 7.09 4.42 14.44
N GLN A 218 7.21 5.24 13.38
CA GLN A 218 6.55 6.54 13.29
C GLN A 218 5.03 6.37 13.16
N ALA A 219 4.57 5.41 12.37
CA ALA A 219 3.16 5.07 12.25
C ALA A 219 2.55 4.72 13.62
N LYS A 220 3.21 3.84 14.38
CA LYS A 220 2.79 3.43 15.73
C LYS A 220 2.79 4.60 16.71
N LYS A 221 3.78 5.50 16.65
CA LYS A 221 3.83 6.72 17.47
C LYS A 221 2.63 7.63 17.20
N HIS A 222 2.32 7.91 15.94
CA HIS A 222 1.16 8.72 15.57
C HIS A 222 -0.16 8.05 15.99
N LEU A 223 -0.25 6.72 15.85
CA LEU A 223 -1.43 5.96 16.28
C LEU A 223 -1.63 6.02 17.80
N SER A 224 -0.58 5.85 18.60
CA SER A 224 -0.67 5.97 20.07
C SER A 224 -1.15 7.36 20.49
N VAL A 225 -0.60 8.43 19.91
CA VAL A 225 -1.10 9.80 20.17
C VAL A 225 -2.58 9.94 19.81
N PHE A 226 -3.01 9.35 18.70
CA PHE A 226 -4.41 9.37 18.29
C PHE A 226 -5.32 8.64 19.30
N VAL A 227 -4.96 7.42 19.68
CA VAL A 227 -5.71 6.60 20.64
C VAL A 227 -5.74 7.24 22.03
N GLU A 228 -4.65 7.83 22.48
CA GLU A 228 -4.54 8.40 23.83
C GLU A 228 -5.20 9.77 23.96
N SER A 229 -5.11 10.61 22.92
CA SER A 229 -5.44 12.04 23.04
C SER A 229 -6.55 12.54 22.14
N LYS A 230 -6.92 11.82 21.07
CA LYS A 230 -7.80 12.35 20.01
C LYS A 230 -9.07 11.51 19.80
N ILE A 231 -8.99 10.20 20.00
CA ILE A 231 -10.06 9.26 19.65
C ILE A 231 -11.39 9.58 20.34
N ASN A 232 -11.34 10.09 21.56
CA ASN A 232 -12.51 10.45 22.37
C ASN A 232 -13.39 11.55 21.76
N LYS A 233 -12.81 12.38 20.87
CA LYS A 233 -13.52 13.44 20.16
C LYS A 233 -13.50 13.25 18.64
N TYR A 234 -12.97 12.13 18.15
CA TYR A 234 -12.91 11.82 16.72
C TYR A 234 -14.30 11.95 16.10
N ASP A 235 -15.31 11.34 16.72
CA ASP A 235 -16.65 11.27 16.15
C ASP A 235 -17.27 12.63 15.88
N GLU A 236 -16.99 13.59 16.76
CA GLU A 236 -17.51 14.96 16.71
C GLU A 236 -16.64 15.87 15.83
N LEU A 237 -15.31 15.75 15.92
CA LEU A 237 -14.37 16.77 15.44
C LEU A 237 -13.53 16.38 14.22
N HIS A 238 -13.56 15.13 13.75
CA HIS A 238 -12.75 14.67 12.59
C HIS A 238 -13.08 15.38 11.25
N ASN A 239 -14.21 16.09 11.17
CA ASN A 239 -14.63 16.86 9.99
C ASN A 239 -14.33 18.36 10.12
N ASP A 240 -13.76 18.83 11.22
CA ASP A 240 -13.35 20.21 11.37
C ASP A 240 -11.88 20.37 10.95
N PRO A 241 -11.59 20.91 9.75
CA PRO A 241 -10.22 21.08 9.27
C PRO A 241 -9.38 22.06 10.09
N SER A 242 -9.99 22.84 10.99
CA SER A 242 -9.24 23.71 11.91
C SER A 242 -8.68 22.96 13.13
N LEU A 243 -9.04 21.69 13.32
CA LEU A 243 -8.67 20.88 14.48
C LEU A 243 -7.92 19.60 14.08
N ASP A 244 -6.98 19.17 14.92
CA ASP A 244 -6.16 17.97 14.67
C ASP A 244 -6.73 16.74 15.39
N TYR A 245 -7.91 16.29 14.97
CA TYR A 245 -8.54 15.07 15.49
C TYR A 245 -8.48 13.88 14.53
N GLN A 246 -7.78 13.97 13.40
CA GLN A 246 -7.55 12.82 12.52
C GLN A 246 -6.39 11.93 13.01
N SER A 247 -6.39 10.65 12.64
CA SER A 247 -5.33 9.70 13.04
C SER A 247 -3.99 9.91 12.33
N ASN A 248 -4.02 10.61 11.19
CA ASN A 248 -2.88 10.80 10.30
C ASN A 248 -2.23 9.50 9.79
N MET A 249 -3.01 8.40 9.72
CA MET A 249 -2.53 7.09 9.28
C MET A 249 -2.43 6.92 7.76
N SER A 250 -3.02 7.81 6.95
CA SER A 250 -3.10 7.61 5.50
C SER A 250 -1.74 7.48 4.78
N PRO A 251 -0.67 8.23 5.11
CA PRO A 251 0.63 8.03 4.46
C PRO A 251 1.23 6.66 4.78
N TYR A 252 1.08 6.21 6.03
CA TYR A 252 1.61 4.93 6.50
C TYR A 252 0.84 3.74 5.92
N LEU A 253 -0.50 3.84 5.83
CA LEU A 253 -1.34 2.84 5.18
C LEU A 253 -1.06 2.74 3.67
N HIS A 254 -0.83 3.88 3.00
CA HIS A 254 -0.53 3.93 1.57
C HIS A 254 0.74 3.13 1.22
N PHE A 255 1.84 3.34 1.96
CA PHE A 255 3.08 2.57 1.76
C PHE A 255 3.08 1.20 2.46
N GLY A 256 1.99 0.85 3.15
CA GLY A 256 1.90 -0.39 3.92
C GLY A 256 2.91 -0.49 5.06
N GLN A 257 3.35 0.66 5.61
CA GLN A 257 4.24 0.76 6.77
C GLN A 257 3.52 0.48 8.09
N ILE A 258 2.20 0.34 8.06
CA ILE A 258 1.41 -0.15 9.20
C ILE A 258 0.27 -1.03 8.68
N SER A 259 -0.02 -2.11 9.41
CA SER A 259 -1.10 -3.02 9.02
C SER A 259 -2.45 -2.46 9.43
N PRO A 260 -3.48 -2.55 8.56
CA PRO A 260 -4.85 -2.22 8.97
C PRO A 260 -5.39 -3.17 10.04
N LEU A 261 -4.93 -4.43 10.07
CA LEU A 261 -5.27 -5.39 11.13
C LEU A 261 -4.66 -4.96 12.47
N TYR A 262 -3.44 -4.43 12.46
CA TYR A 262 -2.83 -3.89 13.67
C TYR A 262 -3.63 -2.70 14.19
N ILE A 263 -3.91 -1.72 13.35
CA ILE A 263 -4.72 -0.55 13.73
C ILE A 263 -6.10 -0.97 14.27
N TYR A 264 -6.77 -1.92 13.59
CA TYR A 264 -8.07 -2.42 14.04
C TYR A 264 -8.02 -3.00 15.45
N LYS A 265 -6.93 -3.70 15.82
CA LYS A 265 -6.76 -4.26 17.17
C LYS A 265 -6.45 -3.21 18.23
N GLU A 266 -5.80 -2.11 17.86
CA GLU A 266 -5.42 -1.04 18.78
C GLU A 266 -6.52 0.01 19.00
N VAL A 267 -7.46 0.15 18.06
CA VAL A 267 -8.47 1.21 18.10
C VAL A 267 -9.87 0.64 18.36
N ASN A 268 -10.48 1.04 19.47
CA ASN A 268 -11.87 0.69 19.81
C ASN A 268 -12.81 1.88 19.59
N ASN A 269 -13.09 2.23 18.33
CA ASN A 269 -14.04 3.27 17.95
C ASN A 269 -14.72 2.89 16.63
N GLU A 270 -16.05 2.76 16.65
CA GLU A 270 -16.81 2.24 15.50
C GLU A 270 -16.72 3.15 14.27
N LYS A 271 -16.74 4.46 14.45
CA LYS A 271 -16.70 5.42 13.34
C LYS A 271 -15.34 5.43 12.66
N TYR A 272 -14.26 5.34 13.44
CA TYR A 272 -12.92 5.18 12.90
C TYR A 272 -12.75 3.83 12.20
N ILE A 273 -13.29 2.75 12.76
CA ILE A 273 -13.26 1.42 12.13
C ILE A 273 -14.05 1.41 10.81
N GLU A 274 -15.17 2.13 10.72
CA GLU A 274 -15.93 2.31 9.49
C GLU A 274 -15.06 2.97 8.40
N GLU A 275 -14.36 4.05 8.71
CA GLU A 275 -13.46 4.71 7.75
C GLU A 275 -12.24 3.84 7.42
N LEU A 276 -11.62 3.22 8.43
CA LEU A 276 -10.46 2.37 8.28
C LEU A 276 -10.79 1.15 7.43
N VAL A 277 -11.85 0.40 7.73
CA VAL A 277 -12.11 -0.91 7.12
C VAL A 277 -13.11 -0.77 5.98
N VAL A 278 -14.31 -0.24 6.22
CA VAL A 278 -15.38 -0.25 5.22
C VAL A 278 -15.07 0.70 4.07
N ARG A 279 -14.72 1.95 4.35
CA ARG A 279 -14.48 2.97 3.32
C ARG A 279 -13.20 2.70 2.54
N ARG A 280 -12.11 2.37 3.25
CA ARG A 280 -10.84 2.00 2.62
C ARG A 280 -10.96 0.75 1.74
N GLU A 281 -11.59 -0.32 2.25
CA GLU A 281 -11.70 -1.57 1.48
C GLU A 281 -12.77 -1.49 0.38
N LEU A 282 -13.73 -0.56 0.47
CA LEU A 282 -14.59 -0.19 -0.66
C LEU A 282 -13.79 0.41 -1.82
N ALA A 283 -12.82 1.29 -1.55
CA ALA A 283 -11.94 1.81 -2.60
C ALA A 283 -11.12 0.69 -3.26
N ILE A 284 -10.66 -0.28 -2.47
CA ILE A 284 -9.95 -1.47 -2.96
C ILE A 284 -10.88 -2.37 -3.80
N ASN A 285 -12.14 -2.55 -3.38
CA ASN A 285 -13.16 -3.24 -4.16
C ASN A 285 -13.38 -2.57 -5.52
N PHE A 286 -13.55 -1.24 -5.51
CA PHE A 286 -13.76 -0.44 -6.71
C PHE A 286 -12.62 -0.61 -7.71
N ILE A 287 -11.35 -0.41 -7.31
CA ILE A 287 -10.21 -0.54 -8.24
C ILE A 287 -10.00 -1.98 -8.71
N TYR A 288 -10.35 -2.98 -7.89
CA TYR A 288 -10.21 -4.38 -8.28
C TYR A 288 -11.18 -4.77 -9.40
N PHE A 289 -12.44 -4.39 -9.27
CA PHE A 289 -13.50 -4.75 -10.22
C PHE A 289 -13.64 -3.77 -11.40
N ASN A 290 -13.33 -2.49 -11.21
CA ASN A 290 -13.49 -1.46 -12.24
C ASN A 290 -12.17 -1.17 -12.95
N LYS A 291 -11.95 -1.73 -14.15
CA LYS A 291 -10.72 -1.49 -14.93
C LYS A 291 -10.58 -0.05 -15.45
N ASN A 292 -11.62 0.76 -15.33
CA ASN A 292 -11.63 2.15 -15.72
C ASN A 292 -11.52 3.12 -14.53
N TYR A 293 -11.18 2.64 -13.33
CA TYR A 293 -11.26 3.39 -12.06
C TYR A 293 -10.65 4.82 -12.07
N ASP A 294 -9.75 5.11 -13.01
CA ASP A 294 -9.00 6.35 -13.18
C ASP A 294 -9.48 7.22 -14.37
N ASN A 295 -10.65 6.92 -14.96
CA ASN A 295 -11.20 7.72 -16.06
C ASN A 295 -12.72 7.83 -16.00
N TYR A 296 -13.27 8.76 -16.78
CA TYR A 296 -14.70 9.09 -16.82
C TYR A 296 -15.63 7.87 -16.96
N ASN A 297 -15.16 6.78 -17.58
CA ASN A 297 -15.99 5.60 -17.76
C ASN A 297 -16.28 4.83 -16.46
N CYS A 298 -15.58 5.10 -15.36
CA CYS A 298 -15.82 4.41 -14.09
C CYS A 298 -17.09 4.84 -13.36
N ILE A 299 -17.60 6.05 -13.62
CA ILE A 299 -18.70 6.60 -12.83
C ILE A 299 -20.05 5.93 -13.20
N PRO A 300 -21.02 5.88 -12.28
CA PRO A 300 -22.34 5.30 -12.55
C PRO A 300 -23.09 5.99 -13.70
N ASN A 301 -23.92 5.24 -14.42
CA ASN A 301 -24.67 5.77 -15.57
C ASN A 301 -25.57 6.97 -15.24
N TRP A 302 -26.13 7.04 -14.02
CA TRP A 302 -26.93 8.19 -13.61
C TRP A 302 -26.06 9.46 -13.47
N ALA A 303 -24.81 9.32 -12.99
CA ALA A 303 -23.87 10.42 -12.87
C ALA A 303 -23.39 10.88 -14.26
N LYS A 304 -23.10 9.94 -15.17
CA LYS A 304 -22.77 10.26 -16.57
C LYS A 304 -23.87 11.09 -17.23
N LYS A 305 -25.12 10.62 -17.17
CA LYS A 305 -26.28 11.33 -17.74
C LYS A 305 -26.44 12.73 -17.13
N SER A 306 -26.25 12.84 -15.81
CA SER A 306 -26.29 14.15 -15.15
C SER A 306 -25.19 15.07 -15.68
N LEU A 307 -23.93 14.62 -15.74
CA LEU A 307 -22.81 15.43 -16.24
C LEU A 307 -22.97 15.79 -17.73
N GLU A 308 -23.48 14.88 -18.55
CA GLU A 308 -23.76 15.09 -19.98
C GLU A 308 -24.84 16.14 -20.20
N ASN A 309 -25.92 16.12 -19.40
CA ASN A 309 -26.99 17.12 -19.48
C ASN A 309 -26.50 18.54 -19.12
N HIS A 310 -25.45 18.65 -18.30
CA HIS A 310 -24.85 19.90 -17.84
C HIS A 310 -23.53 20.22 -18.58
N MET A 311 -23.26 19.55 -19.70
CA MET A 311 -22.00 19.71 -20.42
C MET A 311 -21.85 21.10 -21.05
N ASP A 312 -22.94 21.69 -21.53
CA ASP A 312 -22.94 23.00 -22.20
C ASP A 312 -23.17 24.18 -21.25
N ASP A 313 -23.34 23.92 -19.95
CA ASP A 313 -23.51 24.96 -18.94
C ASP A 313 -22.25 25.85 -18.89
N LYS A 314 -22.45 27.17 -18.93
CA LYS A 314 -21.33 28.11 -18.79
C LYS A 314 -20.74 27.98 -17.38
N ARG A 315 -19.47 27.57 -17.28
CA ARG A 315 -18.74 27.57 -16.00
C ARG A 315 -18.48 29.02 -15.58
N GLU A 316 -18.75 29.32 -14.32
CA GLU A 316 -18.48 30.64 -13.74
C GLU A 316 -16.98 30.96 -13.72
N TYR A 317 -16.16 29.95 -13.40
CA TYR A 317 -14.70 30.04 -13.41
C TYR A 317 -14.11 28.83 -14.15
N ILE A 318 -13.07 29.07 -14.95
CA ILE A 318 -12.29 28.03 -15.63
C ILE A 318 -10.82 28.30 -15.30
N TYR A 319 -10.16 27.32 -14.69
CA TYR A 319 -8.76 27.39 -14.30
C TYR A 319 -7.92 26.44 -15.13
N ASP A 320 -6.70 26.85 -15.45
CA ASP A 320 -5.69 25.91 -15.92
C ASP A 320 -5.13 25.09 -14.74
N LEU A 321 -4.49 23.98 -15.05
CA LEU A 321 -3.92 23.09 -14.04
C LEU A 321 -2.90 23.81 -13.14
N LYS A 322 -2.07 24.69 -13.72
CA LYS A 322 -1.06 25.44 -12.97
C LYS A 322 -1.66 26.39 -11.92
N THR A 323 -2.83 26.97 -12.22
CA THR A 323 -3.57 27.85 -11.31
C THR A 323 -4.14 27.04 -10.14
N LEU A 324 -4.71 25.87 -10.44
CA LEU A 324 -5.18 24.91 -9.43
C LEU A 324 -4.01 24.40 -8.58
N GLU A 325 -2.94 23.89 -9.18
CA GLU A 325 -1.76 23.36 -8.48
C GLU A 325 -1.18 24.37 -7.48
N LYS A 326 -1.19 25.66 -7.80
CA LYS A 326 -0.64 26.72 -6.95
C LYS A 326 -1.61 27.27 -5.90
N GLY A 327 -2.88 26.85 -5.89
CA GLY A 327 -3.88 27.41 -4.99
C GLY A 327 -4.15 28.89 -5.27
N LEU A 328 -4.37 29.25 -6.54
CA LEU A 328 -4.58 30.62 -7.02
C LEU A 328 -5.96 30.83 -7.67
N THR A 329 -6.99 30.21 -7.10
CA THR A 329 -8.38 30.39 -7.51
C THR A 329 -9.00 31.62 -6.84
N HIS A 330 -10.26 31.92 -7.19
CA HIS A 330 -11.05 32.96 -6.52
C HIS A 330 -11.49 32.57 -5.09
N ASP A 331 -11.47 31.26 -4.75
CA ASP A 331 -11.95 30.73 -3.47
C ASP A 331 -10.78 30.50 -2.50
N ASP A 332 -10.73 31.30 -1.44
CA ASP A 332 -9.69 31.23 -0.41
C ASP A 332 -9.70 29.91 0.38
N TYR A 333 -10.84 29.25 0.53
CA TYR A 333 -10.92 27.95 1.20
C TYR A 333 -10.30 26.85 0.33
N TRP A 334 -10.63 26.85 -0.97
CA TRP A 334 -10.01 25.93 -1.93
C TRP A 334 -8.49 26.13 -1.98
N ASN A 335 -8.05 27.39 -2.04
CA ASN A 335 -6.64 27.75 -2.05
C ASN A 335 -5.93 27.30 -0.77
N THR A 336 -6.59 27.40 0.39
CA THR A 336 -6.04 26.98 1.68
C THR A 336 -5.87 25.47 1.76
N ALA A 337 -6.88 24.70 1.32
CA ALA A 337 -6.81 23.24 1.25
C ALA A 337 -5.67 22.78 0.32
N GLN A 338 -5.57 23.36 -0.87
CA GLN A 338 -4.49 23.07 -1.81
C GLN A 338 -3.11 23.37 -1.20
N LYS A 339 -2.96 24.51 -0.51
CA LYS A 339 -1.71 24.87 0.17
C LYS A 339 -1.35 23.89 1.29
N GLU A 340 -2.32 23.41 2.05
CA GLU A 340 -2.09 22.36 3.05
C GLU A 340 -1.45 21.13 2.39
N MET A 341 -2.03 20.61 1.30
CA MET A 341 -1.47 19.49 0.55
C MET A 341 -0.02 19.75 0.08
N LEU A 342 0.25 20.94 -0.47
CA LEU A 342 1.59 21.31 -0.92
C LEU A 342 2.60 21.38 0.23
N ILE A 343 2.21 21.93 1.37
CA ILE A 343 3.11 22.17 2.52
C ILE A 343 3.34 20.89 3.32
N THR A 344 2.28 20.16 3.65
CA THR A 344 2.34 19.02 4.58
C THR A 344 2.52 17.69 3.85
N GLY A 345 2.01 17.58 2.63
CA GLY A 345 1.87 16.31 1.91
C GLY A 345 0.60 15.53 2.26
N LYS A 346 -0.31 16.13 3.04
CA LYS A 346 -1.61 15.55 3.40
C LYS A 346 -2.62 16.68 3.61
N MET A 347 -3.63 16.75 2.76
CA MET A 347 -4.81 17.59 2.98
C MET A 347 -5.69 16.97 4.08
N HIS A 348 -6.42 17.81 4.82
CA HIS A 348 -7.51 17.34 5.67
C HIS A 348 -8.57 16.57 4.85
N GLY A 349 -9.30 15.66 5.50
CA GLY A 349 -10.19 14.72 4.80
C GLY A 349 -11.56 15.29 4.42
N TYR A 350 -12.03 16.29 5.17
CA TYR A 350 -13.21 17.12 4.88
C TYR A 350 -12.74 18.37 4.15
#